data_AF-A0A815THH4-F1
#
_entry.id   AF-A0A815THH4-F1
#
_cell.length_a   1.000
_cell.length_b   1.000
_cell.length_c   1.000
_cell.angle_alpha   90.00
_cell.angle_beta   90.00
_cell.angle_gamma   90.00
#
_symmetry.space_group_name_H-M   'P 1'
#
loop_
_entity.id
_entity.type
_entity.pdbx_description
1 polymer ?
#
loop_
_entity_poly.entity_id
_entity_poly.type
_entity_poly.pdbx_seq_one_letter_code
_entity_poly.pdbx_strand_id
1 'polypeptide(L)'
;MDNDEANYSTTLYYKSLFTMATHAASCATALQRNRETLLFIDQPTIKRQPLSITNNLTFKQNLSKTANNAIIEEVCHNGGRIKSDLAKQIVFLNGSKQEISADGKQIRVQFYNGDYKEKLSDGRCIYKYASTNTNTTETEYPDGTHIDEFPNGQIEKRSPDGRQEHILADKTKNIYLTDGTIISIKSNGEKMIQHPNKTKEVHTDTYKRKLFPNGSILTVFDTGEHEISYANGKVRIKDARGNIILEKRPPPLRIVNRTMFFCSSTQVVMRVCL
;
A
#
# COMPACT_ATOMS: atom_id res chain seq x y z
N MET A 1 25.23 -3.23 -21.34
CA MET A 1 24.28 -4.31 -21.65
C MET A 1 23.21 -4.27 -20.54
N ASP A 2 22.63 -3.08 -20.30
CA ASP A 2 22.07 -2.70 -18.98
C ASP A 2 20.73 -1.93 -19.08
N ASN A 3 19.98 -2.09 -20.18
CA ASN A 3 18.65 -1.47 -20.34
C ASN A 3 17.49 -2.41 -19.98
N ASP A 4 17.76 -3.68 -19.67
CA ASP A 4 16.72 -4.68 -19.43
C ASP A 4 16.31 -4.80 -17.95
N GLU A 5 17.19 -4.50 -16.99
CA GLU A 5 16.85 -4.55 -15.56
C GLU A 5 15.86 -3.46 -15.13
N ALA A 6 15.96 -2.26 -15.72
CA ALA A 6 15.04 -1.16 -15.42
C ALA A 6 13.61 -1.45 -15.91
N ASN A 7 13.45 -2.13 -17.05
CA ASN A 7 12.14 -2.53 -17.57
C ASN A 7 11.53 -3.69 -16.77
N TYR A 8 12.35 -4.59 -16.24
CA TYR A 8 11.88 -5.71 -15.43
C TYR A 8 11.28 -5.25 -14.08
N SER A 9 11.97 -4.33 -13.39
CA SER A 9 11.48 -3.73 -12.13
C SER A 9 10.19 -2.93 -12.33
N THR A 10 10.09 -2.17 -13.41
CA THR A 10 8.88 -1.37 -13.73
C THR A 10 7.68 -2.27 -14.08
N THR A 11 7.92 -3.39 -14.75
CA THR A 11 6.85 -4.35 -15.11
C THR A 11 6.34 -5.14 -13.89
N LEU A 12 7.24 -5.53 -12.98
CA LEU A 12 6.86 -6.13 -11.70
C LEU A 12 6.08 -5.15 -10.82
N TYR A 13 6.46 -3.87 -10.83
CA TYR A 13 5.76 -2.79 -10.13
C TYR A 13 4.31 -2.62 -10.62
N TYR A 14 4.08 -2.54 -11.94
CA TYR A 14 2.72 -2.43 -12.48
C TYR A 14 1.88 -3.71 -12.31
N LYS A 15 2.49 -4.90 -12.40
CA LYS A 15 1.80 -6.16 -12.09
C LYS A 15 1.39 -6.22 -10.62
N SER A 16 2.29 -5.85 -9.70
CA SER A 16 1.99 -5.73 -8.27
C SER A 16 0.83 -4.76 -8.06
N LEU A 17 0.88 -3.54 -8.62
CA LEU A 17 -0.20 -2.54 -8.47
C LEU A 17 -1.55 -3.02 -9.02
N PHE A 18 -1.55 -3.76 -10.13
CA PHE A 18 -2.77 -4.33 -10.69
C PHE A 18 -3.35 -5.42 -9.77
N THR A 19 -2.49 -6.28 -9.21
CA THR A 19 -2.89 -7.27 -8.20
C THR A 19 -3.38 -6.59 -6.90
N MET A 20 -2.78 -5.48 -6.48
CA MET A 20 -3.24 -4.70 -5.32
C MET A 20 -4.67 -4.19 -5.53
N ALA A 21 -4.95 -3.57 -6.68
CA ALA A 21 -6.25 -2.98 -6.98
C ALA A 21 -7.37 -4.04 -6.95
N THR A 22 -7.10 -5.27 -7.41
CA THR A 22 -8.09 -6.34 -7.39
C THR A 22 -8.33 -6.91 -5.98
N HIS A 23 -7.28 -7.04 -5.16
CA HIS A 23 -7.42 -7.49 -3.78
C HIS A 23 -8.11 -6.43 -2.90
N ALA A 24 -7.71 -5.16 -3.02
CA ALA A 24 -8.34 -4.05 -2.31
C ALA A 24 -9.82 -3.91 -2.68
N ALA A 25 -10.19 -4.08 -3.96
CA ALA A 25 -11.59 -4.08 -4.39
C ALA A 25 -12.39 -5.25 -3.80
N SER A 26 -11.78 -6.45 -3.69
CA SER A 26 -12.40 -7.61 -3.05
C SER A 26 -12.61 -7.37 -1.54
N CYS A 27 -11.60 -6.84 -0.85
CA CYS A 27 -11.67 -6.53 0.59
C CYS A 27 -12.70 -5.42 0.89
N ALA A 28 -12.73 -4.36 0.07
CA ALA A 28 -13.73 -3.30 0.16
C ALA A 28 -15.16 -3.83 -0.06
N THR A 29 -15.34 -4.77 -0.99
CA THR A 29 -16.63 -5.41 -1.24
C THR A 29 -17.06 -6.31 -0.06
N ALA A 30 -16.13 -7.02 0.56
CA ALA A 30 -16.39 -7.84 1.76
C ALA A 30 -16.80 -6.96 2.97
N LEU A 31 -16.08 -5.85 3.20
CA LEU A 31 -16.44 -4.83 4.20
C LEU A 31 -17.85 -4.26 3.96
N GLN A 32 -18.20 -3.97 2.70
CA GLN A 32 -19.52 -3.46 2.33
C GLN A 32 -20.64 -4.48 2.63
N ARG A 33 -20.40 -5.79 2.45
CA ARG A 33 -21.39 -6.85 2.76
C ARG A 33 -21.57 -7.06 4.25
N ASN A 34 -20.52 -6.82 5.04
CA ASN A 34 -20.55 -6.98 6.49
C ASN A 34 -20.91 -5.69 7.24
N ARG A 35 -21.22 -4.60 6.54
CA ARG A 35 -21.45 -3.25 7.12
C ARG A 35 -22.54 -3.23 8.18
N GLU A 36 -23.63 -3.98 8.00
CA GLU A 36 -24.72 -4.06 8.97
C GLU A 36 -24.29 -4.72 10.29
N THR A 37 -23.41 -5.73 10.23
CA THR A 37 -22.85 -6.43 11.40
C THR A 37 -21.69 -5.64 12.03
N LEU A 38 -20.92 -4.89 11.23
CA LEU A 38 -19.80 -4.06 11.69
C LEU A 38 -20.27 -2.86 12.53
N LEU A 39 -21.45 -2.30 12.25
CA LEU A 39 -22.07 -1.21 13.03
C LEU A 39 -22.26 -1.56 14.52
N PHE A 40 -22.33 -2.84 14.88
CA PHE A 40 -22.44 -3.30 16.27
C PHE A 40 -21.10 -3.35 17.02
N ILE A 41 -19.97 -3.30 16.30
CA ILE A 41 -18.62 -3.44 16.85
C ILE A 41 -18.00 -2.06 17.13
N ASP A 42 -18.32 -1.08 16.29
CA ASP A 42 -17.76 0.29 16.37
C ASP A 42 -18.57 1.22 17.29
N GLN A 43 -19.58 0.72 17.99
CA GLN A 43 -20.24 1.50 19.03
C GLN A 43 -19.24 1.74 20.18
N PRO A 44 -18.90 3.00 20.50
CA PRO A 44 -18.05 3.29 21.64
C PRO A 44 -18.71 2.74 22.89
N THR A 45 -17.93 1.99 23.67
CA THR A 45 -18.28 1.52 25.00
C THR A 45 -19.07 2.59 25.74
N ILE A 46 -20.36 2.31 26.00
CA ILE A 46 -21.24 3.18 26.76
C ILE A 46 -20.52 3.49 28.08
N LYS A 47 -20.05 4.73 28.23
CA LYS A 47 -19.44 5.22 29.46
C LYS A 47 -20.48 5.05 30.57
N ARG A 48 -20.17 4.18 31.53
CA ARG A 48 -20.96 4.03 32.75
C ARG A 48 -20.86 5.33 33.54
N GLN A 49 -21.91 6.14 33.53
CA GLN A 49 -22.20 7.03 34.65
C GLN A 49 -23.06 6.26 35.66
N PRO A 50 -22.77 6.35 36.96
CA PRO A 50 -23.68 5.81 37.95
C PRO A 50 -24.89 6.75 38.01
N LEU A 51 -26.11 6.22 38.15
CA LEU A 51 -27.09 6.73 39.12
C LEU A 51 -28.46 6.03 39.03
N SER A 52 -28.93 5.74 40.24
CA SER A 52 -30.32 5.71 40.73
C SER A 52 -31.36 4.80 40.07
N ILE A 53 -31.82 3.88 40.91
CA ILE A 53 -33.08 3.15 40.87
C ILE A 53 -34.23 4.09 40.50
N THR A 54 -34.72 4.04 39.27
CA THR A 54 -36.16 4.07 38.90
C THR A 54 -36.32 4.06 37.37
N ASN A 55 -37.32 3.30 36.90
CA ASN A 55 -37.92 3.30 35.55
C ASN A 55 -37.28 2.40 34.46
N ASN A 56 -37.49 1.09 34.65
CA ASN A 56 -37.15 -0.02 33.72
C ASN A 56 -38.06 -0.18 32.47
N LEU A 57 -38.79 0.85 32.03
CA LEU A 57 -39.73 0.71 30.90
C LEU A 57 -39.34 1.49 29.64
N THR A 58 -38.49 2.51 29.76
CA THR A 58 -38.05 3.34 28.61
C THR A 58 -36.79 2.80 27.92
N PHE A 59 -35.99 1.95 28.59
CA PHE A 59 -34.78 1.36 27.99
C PHE A 59 -35.08 0.21 27.01
N LYS A 60 -36.22 -0.48 27.16
CA LYS A 60 -36.63 -1.55 26.22
C LYS A 60 -37.17 -1.02 24.88
N GLN A 61 -37.70 0.21 24.83
CA GLN A 61 -38.28 0.77 23.61
C GLN A 61 -37.26 1.36 22.63
N ASN A 62 -36.05 1.70 23.10
CA ASN A 62 -35.01 2.25 22.22
C ASN A 62 -34.11 1.18 21.59
N LEU A 63 -34.15 -0.07 22.06
CA LEU A 63 -33.57 -1.21 21.32
C LEU A 63 -34.54 -1.78 20.27
N SER A 64 -35.85 -1.51 20.37
CA SER A 64 -36.86 -2.19 19.56
C SER A 64 -37.24 -1.49 18.25
N LYS A 65 -36.52 -0.44 17.81
CA LYS A 65 -36.82 0.26 16.54
C LYS A 65 -35.80 0.05 15.42
N THR A 66 -34.74 -0.73 15.64
CA THR A 66 -33.80 -1.12 14.56
C THR A 66 -33.30 -2.57 14.68
N ALA A 67 -33.91 -3.39 15.53
CA ALA A 67 -33.49 -4.77 15.80
C ALA A 67 -34.56 -5.81 15.37
N ASN A 68 -35.09 -5.70 14.16
CA ASN A 68 -36.13 -6.62 13.71
C ASN A 68 -35.62 -8.00 13.25
N ASN A 69 -34.35 -8.35 13.42
CA ASN A 69 -33.80 -9.65 12.97
C ASN A 69 -32.67 -10.22 13.87
N ALA A 70 -32.73 -10.05 15.20
CA ALA A 70 -31.76 -10.68 16.12
C ALA A 70 -32.47 -11.61 17.11
N ILE A 71 -32.27 -12.92 16.98
CA ILE A 71 -32.51 -13.88 18.07
C ILE A 71 -31.23 -13.83 18.90
N ILE A 72 -31.29 -13.19 20.06
CA ILE A 72 -30.16 -13.11 20.98
C ILE A 72 -30.20 -14.39 21.83
N GLU A 73 -29.50 -15.45 21.41
CA GLU A 73 -29.13 -16.51 22.35
C GLU A 73 -27.88 -16.06 23.11
N GLU A 74 -28.08 -15.55 24.34
CA GLU A 74 -26.99 -15.25 25.28
C GLU A 74 -26.58 -16.54 26.00
N VAL A 75 -25.53 -17.20 25.52
CA VAL A 75 -25.00 -18.42 26.15
C VAL A 75 -23.85 -18.05 27.09
N CYS A 76 -24.12 -18.11 28.41
CA CYS A 76 -23.12 -17.94 29.46
C CYS A 76 -22.49 -19.31 29.81
N HIS A 77 -21.20 -19.49 29.52
CA HIS A 77 -20.49 -20.75 29.81
C HIS A 77 -20.01 -20.79 31.27
N ASN A 78 -20.78 -21.41 32.18
CA ASN A 78 -20.38 -21.63 33.57
C ASN A 78 -19.66 -23.00 33.71
N GLY A 79 -18.33 -22.98 33.75
CA GLY A 79 -17.50 -24.19 33.77
C GLY A 79 -16.31 -24.16 34.74
N GLY A 80 -16.58 -24.05 36.04
CA GLY A 80 -15.81 -24.72 37.11
C GLY A 80 -14.29 -24.50 37.22
N ARG A 81 -13.84 -23.27 37.51
CA ARG A 81 -12.74 -22.92 38.44
C ARG A 81 -12.62 -21.39 38.46
N ILE A 82 -12.36 -20.81 39.63
CA ILE A 82 -12.42 -19.36 39.88
C ILE A 82 -11.43 -18.61 38.98
N LYS A 83 -11.93 -18.18 37.82
CA LYS A 83 -11.53 -16.99 37.05
C LYS A 83 -12.84 -16.28 36.68
N SER A 84 -12.75 -14.97 36.52
CA SER A 84 -13.84 -14.00 36.39
C SER A 84 -14.67 -14.15 35.11
N ASP A 85 -15.28 -15.32 34.87
CA ASP A 85 -15.58 -15.75 33.50
C ASP A 85 -17.08 -15.77 33.19
N LEU A 86 -17.62 -14.62 32.77
CA LEU A 86 -18.84 -14.58 31.94
C LEU A 86 -18.48 -14.01 30.58
N ALA A 87 -17.88 -14.86 29.73
CA ALA A 87 -17.78 -14.57 28.31
C ALA A 87 -19.18 -14.65 27.71
N LYS A 88 -19.61 -13.60 27.01
CA LYS A 88 -20.91 -13.55 26.33
C LYS A 88 -20.75 -14.01 24.90
N GLN A 89 -21.60 -14.91 24.44
CA GLN A 89 -21.71 -15.27 23.04
C GLN A 89 -23.07 -14.81 22.51
N ILE A 90 -23.09 -14.24 21.31
CA ILE A 90 -24.27 -13.77 20.58
C ILE A 90 -24.25 -14.43 19.22
N VAL A 91 -25.34 -15.09 18.83
CA VAL A 91 -25.50 -15.68 17.49
C VAL A 91 -26.52 -14.86 16.71
N PHE A 92 -26.17 -14.44 15.50
CA PHE A 92 -27.06 -13.65 14.64
C PHE A 92 -27.88 -14.57 13.72
N LEU A 93 -29.04 -14.10 13.23
CA LEU A 93 -29.89 -14.87 12.31
C LEU A 93 -29.17 -15.29 11.03
N ASN A 94 -28.23 -14.49 10.56
CA ASN A 94 -27.43 -14.81 9.38
C ASN A 94 -26.37 -15.91 9.62
N GLY A 95 -26.24 -16.41 10.85
CA GLY A 95 -25.27 -17.44 11.25
C GLY A 95 -23.93 -16.89 11.77
N SER A 96 -23.74 -15.57 11.77
CA SER A 96 -22.55 -14.95 12.37
C SER A 96 -22.56 -15.14 13.89
N LYS A 97 -21.39 -15.17 14.51
CA LYS A 97 -21.21 -15.33 15.96
C LYS A 97 -20.31 -14.23 16.50
N GLN A 98 -20.69 -13.64 17.61
CA GLN A 98 -19.89 -12.66 18.34
C GLN A 98 -19.61 -13.18 19.74
N GLU A 99 -18.35 -13.09 20.16
CA GLU A 99 -17.88 -13.46 21.49
C GLU A 99 -17.26 -12.23 22.16
N ILE A 100 -17.63 -11.99 23.41
CA ILE A 100 -17.15 -10.87 24.21
C ILE A 100 -16.54 -11.47 25.47
N SER A 101 -15.26 -11.19 25.68
CA SER A 101 -14.54 -11.52 26.92
C SER A 101 -15.24 -10.96 28.16
N ALA A 102 -15.04 -11.58 29.31
CA ALA A 102 -15.72 -11.18 30.55
C ALA A 102 -15.39 -9.75 31.01
N ASP A 103 -14.20 -9.24 30.68
CA ASP A 103 -13.81 -7.85 30.94
C ASP A 103 -14.31 -6.86 29.87
N GLY A 104 -14.91 -7.37 28.79
CA GLY A 104 -15.40 -6.61 27.66
C GLY A 104 -14.31 -5.98 26.78
N LYS A 105 -13.03 -6.29 27.02
CA LYS A 105 -11.91 -5.67 26.31
C LYS A 105 -11.59 -6.36 24.99
N GLN A 106 -11.79 -7.67 24.94
CA GLN A 106 -11.63 -8.47 23.73
C GLN A 106 -13.00 -8.82 23.15
N ILE A 107 -13.17 -8.58 21.85
CA ILE A 107 -14.38 -8.91 21.10
C ILE A 107 -13.96 -9.67 19.85
N ARG A 108 -14.55 -10.83 19.59
CA ARG A 108 -14.32 -11.64 18.39
C ARG A 108 -15.63 -11.81 17.64
N VAL A 109 -15.57 -11.74 16.33
CA VAL A 109 -16.73 -11.92 15.46
C VAL A 109 -16.34 -12.84 14.32
N GLN A 110 -17.06 -13.94 14.19
CA GLN A 110 -17.00 -14.82 13.03
C GLN A 110 -18.23 -14.55 12.17
N PHE A 111 -17.99 -14.09 10.95
CA PHE A 111 -19.05 -13.73 10.01
C PHE A 111 -19.54 -14.96 9.25
N TYR A 112 -20.79 -14.93 8.80
CA TYR A 112 -21.42 -15.98 8.01
C TYR A 112 -20.69 -16.27 6.68
N ASN A 113 -19.99 -15.28 6.13
CA ASN A 113 -19.18 -15.42 4.91
C ASN A 113 -17.82 -16.07 5.17
N GLY A 114 -17.53 -16.47 6.41
CA GLY A 114 -16.28 -17.08 6.87
C GLY A 114 -15.26 -16.08 7.41
N ASP A 115 -15.43 -14.77 7.15
CA ASP A 115 -14.50 -13.75 7.63
C ASP A 115 -14.44 -13.73 9.16
N TYR A 116 -13.35 -13.18 9.69
CA TYR A 116 -13.13 -13.07 11.12
C TYR A 116 -12.65 -11.67 11.50
N LYS A 117 -13.27 -11.03 12.50
CA LYS A 117 -12.80 -9.77 13.08
C LYS A 117 -12.54 -9.92 14.57
N GLU A 118 -11.43 -9.40 15.07
CA GLU A 118 -11.06 -9.43 16.48
C GLU A 118 -10.57 -8.06 16.93
N LYS A 119 -11.16 -7.54 18.00
CA LYS A 119 -10.64 -6.41 18.76
C LYS A 119 -9.87 -6.94 19.95
N LEU A 120 -8.59 -6.60 20.01
CA LEU A 120 -7.68 -6.99 21.07
C LEU A 120 -7.75 -6.01 22.24
N SER A 121 -7.31 -6.47 23.42
CA SER A 121 -7.28 -5.65 24.64
C SER A 121 -6.30 -4.49 24.59
N ASP A 122 -5.32 -4.53 23.68
CA ASP A 122 -4.39 -3.42 23.40
C ASP A 122 -4.97 -2.37 22.43
N GLY A 123 -6.21 -2.56 21.97
CA GLY A 123 -6.92 -1.66 21.09
C GLY A 123 -6.74 -1.93 19.60
N ARG A 124 -5.89 -2.90 19.21
CA ARG A 124 -5.78 -3.31 17.80
C ARG A 124 -7.04 -4.00 17.31
N CYS A 125 -7.41 -3.76 16.06
CA CYS A 125 -8.49 -4.44 15.35
C CYS A 125 -7.90 -5.26 14.21
N ILE A 126 -8.13 -6.57 14.22
CA ILE A 126 -7.67 -7.51 13.19
C ILE A 126 -8.88 -7.99 12.40
N TYR A 127 -8.80 -7.94 11.07
CA TYR A 127 -9.78 -8.50 10.16
C TYR A 127 -9.09 -9.53 9.26
N LYS A 128 -9.64 -10.74 9.16
CA LYS A 128 -9.15 -11.81 8.30
C LYS A 128 -10.23 -12.15 7.27
N TYR A 129 -9.87 -12.02 6.00
CA TYR A 129 -10.75 -12.33 4.88
C TYR A 129 -10.67 -13.82 4.54
N ALA A 130 -11.80 -14.52 4.59
CA ALA A 130 -11.87 -15.96 4.34
C ALA A 130 -11.98 -16.33 2.86
N SER A 131 -12.14 -15.35 1.95
CA SER A 131 -12.26 -15.60 0.52
C SER A 131 -11.10 -16.46 -0.01
N THR A 132 -11.46 -17.45 -0.83
CA THR A 132 -10.68 -18.64 -1.26
C THR A 132 -9.29 -18.38 -1.82
N ASN A 133 -8.94 -17.15 -2.22
CA ASN A 133 -7.62 -16.82 -2.77
C ASN A 133 -6.94 -15.64 -2.07
N THR A 134 -7.57 -15.03 -1.07
CA THR A 134 -7.09 -13.76 -0.51
C THR A 134 -6.44 -13.92 0.84
N ASN A 135 -6.92 -14.80 1.74
CA ASN A 135 -6.43 -15.00 3.13
C ASN A 135 -5.69 -13.77 3.72
N THR A 136 -6.29 -12.59 3.50
CA THR A 136 -5.63 -11.31 3.73
C THR A 136 -5.94 -10.93 5.16
N THR A 137 -4.94 -10.41 5.87
CA THR A 137 -5.12 -9.92 7.23
C THR A 137 -4.94 -8.42 7.24
N GLU A 138 -6.00 -7.68 7.56
CA GLU A 138 -5.94 -6.25 7.84
C GLU A 138 -5.82 -6.06 9.36
N THR A 139 -4.88 -5.20 9.78
CA THR A 139 -4.70 -4.82 11.18
C THR A 139 -4.70 -3.31 11.30
N GLU A 140 -5.66 -2.77 12.05
CA GLU A 140 -5.72 -1.37 12.44
C GLU A 140 -5.16 -1.20 13.86
N TYR A 141 -4.24 -0.26 14.02
CA TYR A 141 -3.62 0.08 15.30
C TYR A 141 -4.28 1.31 15.91
N PRO A 142 -4.24 1.47 17.24
CA PRO A 142 -4.83 2.63 17.93
C PRO A 142 -4.26 3.99 17.50
N ASP A 143 -3.05 4.02 16.95
CA ASP A 143 -2.41 5.23 16.43
C ASP A 143 -2.94 5.64 15.04
N GLY A 144 -3.82 4.83 14.43
CA GLY A 144 -4.37 5.01 13.08
C GLY A 144 -3.55 4.34 11.98
N THR A 145 -2.51 3.58 12.33
CA THR A 145 -1.75 2.78 11.35
C THR A 145 -2.59 1.60 10.88
N HIS A 146 -2.68 1.38 9.57
CA HIS A 146 -3.25 0.17 8.98
C HIS A 146 -2.15 -0.70 8.36
N ILE A 147 -2.23 -2.01 8.55
CA ILE A 147 -1.32 -2.99 7.95
C ILE A 147 -2.15 -4.08 7.26
N ASP A 148 -1.93 -4.26 5.96
CA ASP A 148 -2.53 -5.32 5.15
C ASP A 148 -1.46 -6.36 4.79
N GLU A 149 -1.67 -7.60 5.22
CA GLU A 149 -0.78 -8.73 4.96
C GLU A 149 -1.42 -9.68 3.95
N PHE A 150 -0.75 -9.90 2.81
CA PHE A 150 -1.25 -10.71 1.72
C PHE A 150 -0.58 -12.10 1.68
N PRO A 151 -1.23 -13.13 1.10
CA PRO A 151 -0.72 -14.51 1.08
C PRO A 151 0.56 -14.68 0.27
N ASN A 152 0.80 -13.79 -0.69
CA ASN A 152 2.03 -13.75 -1.49
C ASN A 152 3.23 -13.21 -0.71
N GLY A 153 3.09 -12.89 0.58
CA GLY A 153 4.12 -12.31 1.43
C GLY A 153 4.27 -10.79 1.28
N GLN A 154 3.42 -10.16 0.47
CA GLN A 154 3.36 -8.70 0.39
C GLN A 154 2.74 -8.13 1.67
N ILE A 155 3.29 -7.01 2.14
CA ILE A 155 2.76 -6.25 3.28
C ILE A 155 2.61 -4.80 2.86
N GLU A 156 1.44 -4.23 3.10
CA GLU A 156 1.16 -2.81 2.90
C GLU A 156 0.90 -2.14 4.24
N LYS A 157 1.64 -1.08 4.53
CA LYS A 157 1.46 -0.27 5.73
C LYS A 157 1.03 1.13 5.33
N ARG A 158 -0.09 1.59 5.87
CA ARG A 158 -0.58 2.96 5.74
C ARG A 158 -0.45 3.66 7.07
N SER A 159 0.29 4.76 7.09
CA SER A 159 0.56 5.55 8.29
C SER A 159 -0.42 6.74 8.36
N PRO A 160 -0.76 7.24 9.57
CA PRO A 160 -1.70 8.36 9.74
C PRO A 160 -1.25 9.67 9.08
N ASP A 161 0.05 9.85 8.88
CA ASP A 161 0.66 10.99 8.20
C ASP A 161 0.51 10.95 6.66
N GLY A 162 -0.15 9.92 6.13
CA GLY A 162 -0.36 9.69 4.70
C GLY A 162 0.75 8.89 4.01
N ARG A 163 1.83 8.54 4.72
CA ARG A 163 2.91 7.70 4.19
C ARG A 163 2.43 6.27 3.98
N GLN A 164 2.80 5.68 2.84
CA GLN A 164 2.52 4.29 2.53
C GLN A 164 3.83 3.51 2.37
N GLU A 165 3.89 2.28 2.88
CA GLU A 165 5.04 1.38 2.71
C GLU A 165 4.57 0.05 2.16
N HIS A 166 5.13 -0.36 1.03
CA HIS A 166 4.83 -1.65 0.41
C HIS A 166 6.09 -2.50 0.47
N ILE A 167 6.01 -3.62 1.18
CA ILE A 167 7.08 -4.61 1.30
C ILE A 167 6.69 -5.76 0.38
N LEU A 168 7.52 -6.03 -0.62
CA LEU A 168 7.29 -7.08 -1.60
C LEU A 168 7.85 -8.43 -1.10
N ALA A 169 7.48 -9.52 -1.80
CA ALA A 169 7.93 -10.87 -1.47
C ALA A 169 9.47 -11.04 -1.51
N ASP A 170 10.17 -10.26 -2.34
CA ASP A 170 11.64 -10.22 -2.43
C ASP A 170 12.29 -9.36 -1.34
N LYS A 171 11.49 -8.87 -0.38
CA LYS A 171 11.85 -7.94 0.70
C LYS A 171 12.23 -6.54 0.23
N THR A 172 11.98 -6.20 -1.04
CA THR A 172 12.09 -4.82 -1.51
C THR A 172 11.03 -3.97 -0.84
N LYS A 173 11.44 -2.85 -0.24
CA LYS A 173 10.58 -1.91 0.47
C LYS A 173 10.42 -0.63 -0.33
N ASN A 174 9.20 -0.37 -0.81
CA ASN A 174 8.83 0.88 -1.46
C ASN A 174 8.09 1.78 -0.46
N ILE A 175 8.51 3.03 -0.32
CA ILE A 175 7.92 4.03 0.58
C ILE A 175 7.41 5.18 -0.29
N TYR A 176 6.12 5.48 -0.17
CA TYR A 176 5.46 6.58 -0.86
C TYR A 176 5.21 7.69 0.15
N LEU A 177 5.79 8.85 -0.13
CA LEU A 177 5.63 10.05 0.68
C LEU A 177 4.53 10.94 0.10
N THR A 178 3.96 11.78 0.96
CA THR A 178 2.85 12.68 0.61
C THR A 178 3.22 13.77 -0.39
N ASP A 179 4.51 14.11 -0.50
CA ASP A 179 5.04 15.04 -1.50
C ASP A 179 5.18 14.41 -2.90
N GLY A 180 4.91 13.11 -3.05
CA GLY A 180 5.07 12.35 -4.29
C GLY A 180 6.46 11.73 -4.46
N THR A 181 7.35 11.86 -3.47
CA THR A 181 8.64 11.18 -3.46
C THR A 181 8.45 9.68 -3.22
N ILE A 182 9.13 8.86 -4.01
CA ILE A 182 9.12 7.40 -3.89
C ILE A 182 10.52 6.92 -3.51
N ILE A 183 10.64 6.15 -2.43
CA ILE A 183 11.90 5.57 -1.97
C ILE A 183 11.80 4.06 -2.09
N SER A 184 12.65 3.43 -2.89
CA SER A 184 12.77 1.98 -2.99
C SER A 184 14.06 1.51 -2.33
N ILE A 185 13.98 0.56 -1.42
CA ILE A 185 15.12 -0.03 -0.72
C ILE A 185 15.11 -1.52 -1.03
N LYS A 186 16.15 -1.98 -1.73
CA LYS A 186 16.33 -3.40 -2.05
C LYS A 186 16.86 -4.17 -0.85
N SER A 187 16.75 -5.49 -0.90
CA SER A 187 17.26 -6.39 0.14
C SER A 187 18.79 -6.34 0.33
N ASN A 188 19.53 -5.91 -0.70
CA ASN A 188 20.99 -5.69 -0.64
C ASN A 188 21.39 -4.33 -0.04
N GLY A 189 20.43 -3.49 0.40
CA GLY A 189 20.68 -2.16 0.96
C GLY A 189 20.74 -1.02 -0.06
N GLU A 190 20.76 -1.32 -1.37
CA GLU A 190 20.69 -0.30 -2.41
C GLU A 190 19.38 0.48 -2.30
N LYS A 191 19.50 1.81 -2.26
CA LYS A 191 18.37 2.72 -2.12
C LYS A 191 18.22 3.56 -3.37
N MET A 192 17.04 3.53 -3.98
CA MET A 192 16.63 4.42 -5.05
C MET A 192 15.63 5.45 -4.51
N ILE A 193 15.79 6.71 -4.87
CA ILE A 193 14.85 7.79 -4.56
C ILE A 193 14.40 8.40 -5.88
N GLN A 194 13.09 8.48 -6.10
CA GLN A 194 12.50 9.19 -7.21
C GLN A 194 11.72 10.37 -6.69
N HIS A 195 12.14 11.57 -7.09
CA HIS A 195 11.51 12.81 -6.69
C HIS A 195 10.37 13.19 -7.66
N PRO A 196 9.40 14.03 -7.23
CA PRO A 196 8.31 14.50 -8.08
C PRO A 196 8.77 15.23 -9.34
N ASN A 197 9.91 15.92 -9.27
CA ASN A 197 10.53 16.62 -10.39
C ASN A 197 11.23 15.67 -11.41
N LYS A 198 10.99 14.36 -11.32
CA LYS A 198 11.59 13.29 -12.14
C LYS A 198 13.10 13.12 -11.97
N THR A 199 13.74 13.83 -11.03
CA THR A 199 15.11 13.48 -10.64
C THR A 199 15.11 12.14 -9.92
N LYS A 200 16.13 11.33 -10.17
CA LYS A 200 16.33 10.05 -9.50
C LYS A 200 17.67 10.05 -8.79
N GLU A 201 17.74 9.40 -7.65
CA GLU A 201 18.97 9.18 -6.92
C GLU A 201 19.14 7.68 -6.63
N VAL A 202 20.35 7.16 -6.77
CA VAL A 202 20.74 5.79 -6.44
C VAL A 202 21.86 5.89 -5.42
N HIS A 203 21.64 5.30 -4.25
CA HIS A 203 22.60 5.27 -3.15
C HIS A 203 23.01 3.81 -2.95
N THR A 204 24.29 3.54 -3.17
CA THR A 204 24.95 2.27 -2.85
C THR A 204 25.97 2.51 -1.74
N ASP A 205 26.63 1.45 -1.28
CA ASP A 205 27.72 1.57 -0.31
C ASP A 205 28.94 2.31 -0.90
N THR A 206 29.15 2.20 -2.21
CA THR A 206 30.34 2.73 -2.91
C THR A 206 30.10 4.06 -3.60
N TYR A 207 28.86 4.44 -3.89
CA TYR A 207 28.58 5.70 -4.57
C TYR A 207 27.16 6.23 -4.33
N LYS A 208 26.99 7.53 -4.60
CA LYS A 208 25.69 8.19 -4.75
C LYS A 208 25.59 8.77 -6.15
N ARG A 209 24.58 8.36 -6.90
CA ARG A 209 24.34 8.79 -8.27
C ARG A 209 23.03 9.55 -8.37
N LYS A 210 23.06 10.74 -8.96
CA LYS A 210 21.89 11.57 -9.26
C LYS A 210 21.68 11.65 -10.77
N LEU A 211 20.49 11.28 -11.22
CA LEU A 211 20.04 11.36 -12.60
C LEU A 211 19.07 12.53 -12.71
N PHE A 212 19.38 13.45 -13.60
CA PHE A 212 18.57 14.64 -13.86
C PHE A 212 17.62 14.38 -15.03
N PRO A 213 16.43 15.05 -15.07
CA PRO A 213 15.46 14.90 -16.16
C PRO A 213 16.02 15.24 -17.54
N ASN A 214 17.04 16.10 -17.61
CA ASN A 214 17.69 16.47 -18.86
C ASN A 214 18.62 15.36 -19.41
N GLY A 215 18.78 14.23 -18.70
CA GLY A 215 19.68 13.13 -19.07
C GLY A 215 21.09 13.23 -18.51
N SER A 216 21.42 14.31 -17.78
CA SER A 216 22.71 14.42 -17.09
C SER A 216 22.75 13.51 -15.87
N ILE A 217 23.93 13.01 -15.54
CA ILE A 217 24.19 12.10 -14.43
C ILE A 217 25.39 12.64 -13.63
N LEU A 218 25.24 12.71 -12.32
CA LEU A 218 26.32 12.99 -11.37
C LEU A 218 26.51 11.76 -10.49
N THR A 219 27.69 11.15 -10.50
CA THR A 219 28.08 10.09 -9.58
C THR A 219 29.14 10.64 -8.63
N VAL A 220 28.93 10.50 -7.33
CA VAL A 220 29.90 10.81 -6.28
C VAL A 220 30.28 9.50 -5.62
N PHE A 221 31.54 9.11 -5.73
CA PHE A 221 32.07 7.89 -5.11
C PHE A 221 32.39 8.13 -3.63
N ASP A 222 32.42 7.05 -2.85
CA ASP A 222 32.85 7.03 -1.45
C ASP A 222 34.28 7.54 -1.26
N THR A 223 35.15 7.34 -2.26
CA THR A 223 36.51 7.90 -2.35
C THR A 223 36.55 9.42 -2.50
N GLY A 224 35.41 10.07 -2.74
CA GLY A 224 35.27 11.51 -2.96
C GLY A 224 35.42 11.95 -4.42
N GLU A 225 35.73 11.03 -5.34
CA GLU A 225 35.77 11.35 -6.78
C GLU A 225 34.37 11.63 -7.34
N HIS A 226 34.27 12.57 -8.28
CA HIS A 226 33.01 12.95 -8.89
C HIS A 226 33.06 12.72 -10.40
N GLU A 227 32.11 11.96 -10.93
CA GLU A 227 31.89 11.82 -12.36
C GLU A 227 30.62 12.56 -12.78
N ILE A 228 30.74 13.46 -13.75
CA ILE A 228 29.63 14.20 -14.34
C ILE A 228 29.52 13.84 -15.82
N SER A 229 28.47 13.13 -16.17
CA SER A 229 28.08 12.82 -17.54
C SER A 229 26.93 13.75 -17.95
N TYR A 230 27.18 14.65 -18.88
CA TYR A 230 26.19 15.61 -19.36
C TYR A 230 25.34 15.00 -20.48
N ALA A 231 24.11 15.50 -20.62
CA ALA A 231 23.19 15.09 -21.67
C ALA A 231 23.74 15.23 -23.10
N ASN A 232 24.67 16.17 -23.31
CA ASN A 232 25.31 16.39 -24.60
C ASN A 232 26.45 15.40 -24.90
N GLY A 233 26.69 14.39 -24.06
CA GLY A 233 27.75 13.40 -24.21
C GLY A 233 29.13 13.85 -23.69
N LYS A 234 29.24 15.06 -23.13
CA LYS A 234 30.44 15.50 -22.41
C LYS A 234 30.56 14.71 -21.10
N VAL A 235 31.76 14.28 -20.75
CA VAL A 235 32.05 13.65 -19.45
C VAL A 235 33.17 14.42 -18.76
N ARG A 236 33.03 14.66 -17.46
CA ARG A 236 34.05 15.31 -16.63
C ARG A 236 34.23 14.52 -15.34
N ILE A 237 35.47 14.17 -15.01
CA ILE A 237 35.86 13.50 -13.78
C ILE A 237 36.68 14.47 -12.92
N LYS A 238 36.33 14.57 -11.65
CA LYS A 238 37.06 15.36 -10.65
C LYS A 238 37.60 14.47 -9.54
N ASP A 239 38.77 14.82 -9.03
CA ASP A 239 39.32 14.21 -7.82
C ASP A 239 38.55 14.66 -6.57
N ALA A 240 38.87 14.05 -5.42
CA ALA A 240 38.30 14.40 -4.12
C ALA A 240 38.58 15.85 -3.67
N ARG A 241 39.56 16.53 -4.29
CA ARG A 241 39.88 17.95 -4.03
C ARG A 241 39.10 18.90 -4.96
N GLY A 242 38.33 18.35 -5.92
CA GLY A 242 37.56 19.10 -6.89
C GLY A 242 38.31 19.49 -8.16
N ASN A 243 39.58 19.08 -8.33
CA ASN A 243 40.35 19.32 -9.53
C ASN A 243 39.88 18.40 -10.66
N ILE A 244 39.87 18.89 -11.89
CA ILE A 244 39.47 18.09 -13.06
C ILE A 244 40.63 17.17 -13.45
N ILE A 245 40.41 15.85 -13.36
CA ILE A 245 41.38 14.83 -13.79
C ILE A 245 41.18 14.51 -15.27
N LEU A 246 39.92 14.48 -15.73
CA LEU A 246 39.58 14.08 -17.09
C LEU A 246 38.38 14.88 -17.62
N GLU A 247 38.48 15.30 -18.87
CA GLU A 247 37.38 15.90 -19.62
C GLU A 247 37.30 15.29 -21.02
N LYS A 248 36.25 14.51 -21.27
CA LYS A 248 35.95 13.95 -22.59
C LYS A 248 34.89 14.81 -23.27
N ARG A 249 35.23 15.34 -24.45
CA ARG A 249 34.28 16.09 -25.28
C ARG A 249 33.42 15.11 -26.10
N PRO A 250 32.15 15.46 -26.38
CA PRO A 250 31.35 14.65 -27.29
C PRO A 250 31.96 14.67 -28.70
N PRO A 251 31.75 13.61 -29.49
CA PRO A 251 32.17 13.61 -30.89
C PRO A 251 31.50 14.77 -31.65
N PRO A 252 32.17 15.36 -32.65
CA PRO A 252 31.56 16.39 -33.47
C PRO A 252 30.30 15.83 -34.12
N LEU A 253 29.22 16.61 -34.10
CA LEU A 253 27.97 16.26 -34.77
C LEU A 253 28.28 16.05 -36.26
N ARG A 254 28.17 14.81 -36.75
CA ARG A 254 28.18 14.56 -38.18
C ARG A 254 26.87 15.12 -38.73
N ILE A 255 26.95 16.25 -39.43
CA ILE A 255 25.86 16.72 -40.27
C ILE A 255 25.73 15.69 -41.39
N VAL A 256 24.81 14.74 -41.24
CA VAL A 256 24.36 13.93 -42.38
C VAL A 256 23.47 14.88 -43.16
N ASN A 257 24.00 15.46 -44.24
CA ASN A 257 23.17 16.14 -45.23
C ASN A 257 22.19 15.09 -45.78
N ARG A 258 20.99 15.02 -45.21
CA ARG A 258 19.85 14.40 -45.88
C ARG A 258 19.51 15.32 -47.03
N THR A 259 20.05 15.03 -48.20
CA THR A 259 19.54 15.54 -49.47
C THR A 259 18.07 15.14 -49.53
N MET A 260 17.17 16.07 -49.20
CA MET A 260 15.76 15.95 -49.54
C MET A 260 15.66 16.00 -51.06
N PHE A 261 15.39 14.85 -51.69
CA PHE A 261 14.89 14.85 -53.06
C PHE A 261 13.51 15.51 -53.05
N PHE A 262 13.44 16.77 -53.50
CA PHE A 262 12.19 17.37 -53.91
C PHE A 262 11.74 16.70 -55.20
N CYS A 263 10.77 15.79 -55.11
CA CYS A 263 10.02 15.35 -56.28
C CYS A 263 9.01 16.44 -56.63
N SER A 264 9.37 17.31 -57.57
CA SER A 264 8.43 18.25 -58.19
C SER A 264 8.11 17.80 -59.61
N SER A 265 6.91 17.30 -59.82
CA SER A 265 6.14 17.62 -61.03
C SER A 265 4.75 16.99 -60.96
N THR A 266 3.80 17.86 -60.64
CA THR A 266 2.41 17.78 -61.03
C THR A 266 2.30 17.49 -62.53
N GLN A 267 1.61 16.43 -62.93
CA GLN A 267 0.82 16.44 -64.17
C GLN A 267 -0.36 15.47 -64.06
N VAL A 268 -1.54 16.06 -63.91
CA VAL A 268 -2.85 15.46 -64.16
C VAL A 268 -3.05 15.42 -65.67
N VAL A 269 -3.31 14.25 -66.26
CA VAL A 269 -4.16 14.12 -67.46
C VAL A 269 -4.89 12.77 -67.42
N MET A 270 -6.22 12.85 -67.38
CA MET A 270 -7.15 11.76 -67.70
C MET A 270 -6.92 11.19 -69.10
N ARG A 271 -7.00 9.86 -69.23
CA ARG A 271 -7.65 9.25 -70.40
C ARG A 271 -8.19 7.85 -70.07
N VAL A 272 -9.51 7.79 -69.99
CA VAL A 272 -10.32 6.59 -70.24
C VAL A 272 -10.28 6.31 -71.74
N CYS A 273 -10.09 5.04 -72.13
CA CYS A 273 -10.77 4.46 -73.28
C CYS A 273 -10.62 2.93 -73.31
N LEU A 274 -11.79 2.28 -73.24
CA LEU A 274 -12.22 0.95 -73.69
C LEU A 274 -11.51 -0.30 -73.12
#